data_AF-A0A959TF87-F1
#
_entry.id   AF-A0A959TF87-F1
#
_cell.length_a   1.000
_cell.length_b   1.000
_cell.length_c   1.000
_cell.angle_alpha   90.00
_cell.angle_beta   90.00
_cell.angle_gamma   90.00
#
_symmetry.space_group_name_H-M   'P 1'
#
loop_
_entity.id
_entity.type
_entity.pdbx_description
1 polymer ?
#
loop_
_entity_poly.entity_id
_entity_poly.type
_entity_poly.pdbx_seq_one_letter_code
_entity_poly.pdbx_strand_id
1 'polypeptide(L)'
;MATGLKDVDYGLEKIMADAQDFLPLLGTDYVELYVGNAKQSAHYYKSAWGFQSVAYAGLETGVKDRTSYVLQQDKIRLVLTTPMNPESPINEHIRKHGDGVKVIALWVPDATKAWEETTKRGAKSFMEPTREEDEHGHVVKSGIHT
;
A
#
# COMPACT_ATOMS: atom_id res chain seq x y z
N MET A 1 -16.02 -11.27 -2.92
CA MET A 1 -15.55 -11.13 -4.31
C MET A 1 -16.38 -10.01 -4.94
N ALA A 2 -15.83 -8.81 -5.07
CA ALA A 2 -16.52 -7.71 -5.74
C ALA A 2 -16.43 -7.90 -7.27
N THR A 3 -17.22 -8.83 -7.79
CA THR A 3 -17.41 -9.01 -9.23
C THR A 3 -18.34 -7.91 -9.74
N GLY A 4 -17.78 -6.93 -10.44
CA GLY A 4 -18.55 -5.79 -10.99
C GLY A 4 -17.83 -4.44 -11.04
N LEU A 5 -16.53 -4.39 -10.72
CA LEU A 5 -15.72 -3.20 -10.96
C LEU A 5 -15.65 -2.94 -12.47
N LYS A 6 -16.42 -1.97 -12.96
CA LYS A 6 -16.20 -1.36 -14.27
C LYS A 6 -15.03 -0.38 -14.12
N ASP A 7 -14.09 -0.46 -15.05
CA ASP A 7 -13.10 0.59 -15.24
C ASP A 7 -13.84 1.91 -15.44
N VAL A 8 -13.49 2.90 -14.62
CA VAL A 8 -14.03 4.25 -14.75
C VAL A 8 -13.12 4.96 -15.73
N ASP A 9 -13.57 5.10 -16.97
CA ASP A 9 -12.93 6.02 -17.91
C ASP A 9 -13.23 7.44 -17.43
N TYR A 10 -12.23 8.09 -16.82
CA TYR A 10 -12.35 9.46 -16.31
C TYR A 10 -12.48 10.51 -17.43
N GLY A 11 -12.57 10.09 -18.71
CA GLY A 11 -12.77 11.01 -19.83
C GLY A 11 -11.59 11.96 -20.02
N LEU A 12 -10.41 11.59 -19.52
CA LEU A 12 -9.20 12.36 -19.72
C LEU A 12 -8.71 12.09 -21.15
N GLU A 13 -8.95 13.06 -22.03
CA GLU A 13 -8.49 13.00 -23.41
C GLU A 13 -6.96 12.89 -23.40
N LYS A 14 -6.45 11.78 -23.94
CA LYS A 14 -5.02 11.52 -24.01
C LYS A 14 -4.39 12.55 -24.96
N ILE A 15 -3.72 13.56 -24.39
CA ILE A 15 -3.10 14.68 -25.12
C ILE A 15 -2.18 14.19 -26.25
N MET A 16 -1.59 13.00 -26.09
CA MET A 16 -0.80 12.32 -27.11
C MET A 16 -1.35 10.92 -27.38
N ALA A 17 -2.20 10.77 -28.39
CA ALA A 17 -2.83 9.49 -28.75
C ALA A 17 -1.80 8.34 -28.90
N ASP A 18 -0.65 8.63 -29.48
CA ASP A 18 0.43 7.66 -29.77
C ASP A 18 1.39 7.41 -28.61
N ALA A 19 1.31 8.18 -27.51
CA ALA A 19 2.23 8.01 -26.39
C ALA A 19 1.92 6.68 -25.68
N GLN A 20 2.78 5.68 -25.82
CA GLN A 20 2.59 4.41 -25.13
C GLN A 20 2.76 4.63 -23.63
N ASP A 21 1.72 4.29 -22.85
CA ASP A 21 1.81 4.33 -21.39
C ASP A 21 2.75 3.21 -20.95
N PHE A 22 3.98 3.59 -20.61
CA PHE A 22 5.02 2.65 -20.20
C PHE A 22 4.79 2.14 -18.77
N LEU A 23 3.91 2.80 -18.01
CA LEU A 23 3.60 2.49 -16.61
C LEU A 23 2.08 2.64 -16.36
N PRO A 24 1.24 1.76 -16.92
CA PRO A 24 -0.20 1.83 -16.70
C PRO A 24 -0.52 1.62 -15.22
N LEU A 25 -1.11 2.65 -14.61
CA LEU A 25 -1.58 2.62 -13.23
C LEU A 25 -3.07 2.27 -13.21
N LEU A 26 -3.42 1.14 -12.62
CA LEU A 26 -4.81 0.67 -12.50
C LEU A 26 -5.56 1.35 -11.34
N GLY A 27 -4.82 2.04 -10.47
CA GLY A 27 -5.35 2.81 -9.35
C GLY A 27 -4.50 2.65 -8.09
N THR A 28 -5.04 3.12 -6.97
CA THR A 28 -4.43 2.92 -5.64
C THR A 28 -4.87 1.58 -5.08
N ASP A 29 -3.92 0.75 -4.66
CA ASP A 29 -4.20 -0.52 -3.98
C ASP A 29 -4.45 -0.32 -2.48
N TYR A 30 -3.54 0.41 -1.81
CA TYR A 30 -3.71 0.84 -0.42
C TYR A 30 -2.82 2.02 -0.06
N VAL A 31 -3.12 2.66 1.07
CA VAL A 31 -2.26 3.62 1.74
C VAL A 31 -1.85 3.04 3.09
N GLU A 32 -0.55 2.96 3.37
CA GLU A 32 -0.04 2.54 4.67
C GLU A 32 0.40 3.74 5.49
N LEU A 33 -0.10 3.79 6.72
CA LEU A 33 0.27 4.77 7.72
C LEU A 33 1.08 4.09 8.82
N TYR A 34 2.19 4.70 9.16
CA TYR A 34 2.96 4.36 10.34
C TYR A 34 2.45 5.22 11.50
N VAL A 35 1.93 4.55 12.53
CA VAL A 35 1.20 5.17 13.62
C VAL A 35 1.66 4.64 14.98
N GLY A 36 1.61 5.47 16.01
CA GLY A 36 2.05 5.11 17.36
C GLY A 36 1.20 4.03 18.03
N ASN A 37 -0.08 3.92 17.67
CA ASN A 37 -0.96 2.87 18.18
C ASN A 37 -1.99 2.45 17.12
N ALA A 38 -1.65 1.44 16.33
CA ALA A 38 -2.50 0.97 15.24
C ALA A 38 -3.90 0.50 15.68
N LYS A 39 -4.05 -0.03 16.91
CA LYS A 39 -5.35 -0.45 17.44
C LYS A 39 -6.27 0.74 17.70
N GLN A 40 -5.75 1.80 18.31
CA GLN A 40 -6.51 3.03 18.54
C GLN A 40 -6.81 3.76 17.23
N SER A 41 -5.82 3.88 16.34
CA SER A 41 -6.03 4.47 15.01
C SER A 41 -7.10 3.69 14.24
N ALA A 42 -7.08 2.34 14.31
CA ALA A 42 -8.10 1.53 13.67
C ALA A 42 -9.49 1.79 14.26
N HIS A 43 -9.60 1.91 15.58
CA HIS A 43 -10.86 2.28 16.22
C HIS A 43 -11.37 3.67 15.76
N TYR A 44 -10.47 4.66 15.64
CA TYR A 44 -10.80 6.00 15.16
C TYR A 44 -11.35 5.97 13.72
N TYR A 45 -10.62 5.38 12.76
CA TYR A 45 -11.06 5.34 11.36
C TYR A 45 -12.35 4.53 11.18
N LYS A 46 -12.55 3.47 11.96
CA LYS A 46 -13.82 2.73 11.93
C LYS A 46 -14.98 3.55 12.46
N SER A 47 -14.80 4.20 13.61
CA SER A 47 -15.90 4.85 14.33
C SER A 47 -16.25 6.22 13.75
N ALA A 48 -15.25 7.03 13.37
CA ALA A 48 -15.46 8.38 12.89
C ALA A 48 -15.67 8.46 11.37
N TRP A 49 -15.13 7.50 10.60
CA TRP A 49 -15.14 7.56 9.13
C TRP A 49 -15.93 6.41 8.49
N GLY A 50 -16.29 5.37 9.25
CA GLY A 50 -17.13 4.26 8.78
C GLY A 50 -16.36 3.11 8.13
N PHE A 51 -15.02 3.10 8.22
CA PHE A 51 -14.21 1.98 7.73
C PHE A 51 -14.54 0.66 8.44
N GLN A 52 -14.32 -0.45 7.74
CA GLN A 52 -14.53 -1.81 8.26
C GLN A 52 -13.22 -2.59 8.31
N SER A 53 -13.06 -3.47 9.31
CA SER A 53 -11.89 -4.33 9.43
C SER A 53 -11.93 -5.43 8.37
N VAL A 54 -10.82 -5.64 7.65
CA VAL A 54 -10.73 -6.69 6.61
C VAL A 54 -9.59 -7.67 6.82
N ALA A 55 -8.48 -7.25 7.42
CA ALA A 55 -7.36 -8.14 7.74
C ALA A 55 -6.55 -7.63 8.94
N TYR A 56 -5.75 -8.52 9.51
CA TYR A 56 -4.90 -8.25 10.66
C TYR A 56 -3.59 -9.03 10.55
N ALA A 57 -2.50 -8.41 10.95
CA ALA A 57 -1.22 -9.09 11.17
C ALA A 57 -0.60 -8.59 12.49
N GLY A 58 -0.14 -9.51 13.34
CA GLY A 58 0.49 -9.19 14.61
C GLY A 58 0.96 -10.44 15.34
N LEU A 59 1.13 -10.36 16.66
CA LEU A 59 1.69 -11.45 17.46
C LEU A 59 0.88 -12.74 17.33
N GLU A 60 -0.44 -12.61 17.30
CA GLU A 60 -1.42 -13.67 17.16
C GLU A 60 -1.32 -14.38 15.80
N THR A 61 -0.75 -13.72 14.79
CA THR A 61 -0.50 -14.29 13.44
C THR A 61 0.98 -14.59 13.20
N GLY A 62 1.81 -14.60 14.26
CA GLY A 62 3.24 -14.89 14.18
C GLY A 62 4.14 -13.73 13.75
N VAL A 63 3.58 -12.54 13.47
CA VAL A 63 4.34 -11.33 13.14
C VAL A 63 4.78 -10.64 14.42
N LYS A 64 6.09 -10.61 14.68
CA LYS A 64 6.66 -10.18 15.97
C LYS A 64 7.29 -8.79 15.95
N ASP A 65 7.56 -8.24 14.77
CA ASP A 65 8.22 -6.95 14.59
C ASP A 65 7.25 -5.77 14.51
N ARG A 66 6.00 -6.02 14.11
CA ARG A 66 4.96 -5.01 13.91
C ARG A 66 3.55 -5.55 14.13
N THR A 67 2.59 -4.65 14.27
CA THR A 67 1.16 -4.97 14.20
C THR A 67 0.50 -4.07 13.17
N SER A 68 -0.26 -4.67 12.25
CA SER A 68 -0.95 -3.99 11.15
C SER A 68 -2.44 -4.31 11.14
N TYR A 69 -3.27 -3.28 11.07
CA TYR A 69 -4.72 -3.40 10.85
C TYR A 69 -5.05 -2.93 9.46
N VAL A 70 -5.72 -3.78 8.68
CA VAL A 70 -6.22 -3.40 7.35
C VAL A 70 -7.69 -3.03 7.47
N LEU A 71 -8.00 -1.81 7.05
CA LEU A 71 -9.33 -1.26 7.03
C LEU A 71 -9.75 -0.97 5.59
N GLN A 72 -11.04 -1.15 5.29
CA GLN A 72 -11.60 -0.86 3.98
C GLN A 72 -12.93 -0.12 4.08
N GLN A 73 -13.11 0.87 3.20
CA GLN A 73 -14.39 1.53 2.92
C GLN A 73 -14.51 1.66 1.40
N ASP A 74 -15.52 1.02 0.82
CA ASP A 74 -15.66 0.85 -0.62
C ASP A 74 -14.37 0.31 -1.26
N LYS A 75 -13.71 1.13 -2.10
CA LYS A 75 -12.45 0.79 -2.79
C LYS A 75 -11.20 1.30 -2.04
N ILE A 76 -11.37 2.07 -0.96
CA ILE A 76 -10.25 2.67 -0.22
C ILE A 76 -9.76 1.69 0.84
N ARG A 77 -8.47 1.37 0.81
CA ARG A 77 -7.81 0.52 1.80
C ARG A 77 -6.75 1.28 2.58
N LEU A 78 -6.86 1.26 3.90
CA LEU A 78 -5.86 1.80 4.82
C LEU A 78 -5.19 0.65 5.56
N VAL A 79 -3.86 0.68 5.62
CA VAL A 79 -3.05 -0.21 6.45
C VAL A 79 -2.46 0.64 7.57
N LEU A 80 -2.83 0.33 8.81
CA LEU A 80 -2.38 1.06 10.00
C LEU A 80 -1.35 0.20 10.71
N THR A 81 -0.08 0.62 10.72
CA THR A 81 1.04 -0.21 11.19
C THR A 81 1.75 0.47 12.36
N THR A 82 1.93 -0.28 13.45
CA THR A 82 2.67 0.14 14.65
C THR A 82 3.85 -0.80 14.89
N PRO A 83 4.99 -0.31 15.42
CA PRO A 83 6.12 -1.17 15.74
C PRO A 83 5.87 -1.98 17.02
N MET A 84 6.50 -3.16 17.11
CA MET A 84 6.52 -3.98 18.32
C MET A 84 7.91 -4.03 18.99
N ASN A 85 8.91 -3.39 18.38
CA ASN A 85 10.25 -3.25 18.94
C ASN A 85 10.75 -1.78 18.85
N PRO A 86 11.61 -1.32 19.78
CA PRO A 86 12.11 0.06 19.79
C PRO A 86 12.97 0.42 18.56
N GLU A 87 13.70 -0.54 18.01
CA GLU A 87 14.66 -0.38 16.92
C GLU A 87 14.02 -0.42 15.51
N SER A 88 12.68 -0.39 15.44
CA SER A 88 11.95 -0.47 14.18
C SER A 88 12.10 0.81 13.33
N PRO A 89 12.28 0.70 12.00
CA PRO A 89 12.21 1.86 11.10
C PRO A 89 10.84 2.57 11.15
N ILE A 90 9.80 1.90 11.65
CA ILE A 90 8.48 2.51 11.89
C ILE A 90 8.60 3.58 12.98
N ASN A 91 9.35 3.33 14.05
CA ASN A 91 9.58 4.31 15.12
C ASN A 91 10.36 5.53 14.64
N GLU A 92 11.32 5.35 13.74
CA GLU A 92 12.08 6.47 13.16
C GLU A 92 11.16 7.42 12.41
N HIS A 93 10.23 6.88 11.62
CA HIS A 93 9.23 7.67 10.92
C HIS A 93 8.31 8.42 11.89
N ILE A 94 7.72 7.69 12.86
CA ILE A 94 6.81 8.30 13.85
C ILE A 94 7.50 9.40 14.64
N ARG A 95 8.76 9.21 15.03
CA ARG A 95 9.53 10.23 15.76
C ARG A 95 9.75 11.50 14.94
N LYS A 96 9.96 11.36 13.64
CA LYS A 96 10.24 12.48 12.74
C LYS A 96 8.97 13.20 12.28
N HIS A 97 7.86 12.48 12.13
CA HIS A 97 6.68 12.98 11.41
C HIS A 97 5.38 12.92 12.23
N GLY A 98 5.35 12.22 13.36
CA GLY A 98 4.12 11.77 14.00
C GLY A 98 3.44 10.63 13.22
N ASP A 99 2.18 10.39 13.52
CA ASP A 99 1.34 9.45 12.78
C ASP A 99 1.15 9.95 11.34
N GLY A 100 1.58 9.17 10.35
CA GLY A 100 1.65 9.67 8.97
C GLY A 100 1.72 8.59 7.90
N VAL A 101 1.45 9.00 6.66
CA VAL A 101 1.55 8.14 5.48
C VAL A 101 3.00 7.79 5.22
N LYS A 102 3.28 6.49 5.11
CA LYS A 102 4.60 5.97 4.76
C LYS A 102 4.65 5.39 3.35
N VAL A 103 3.60 4.67 2.93
CA VAL A 103 3.54 3.99 1.62
C VAL A 103 2.26 4.36 0.91
N ILE A 104 2.38 4.68 -0.38
CA ILE A 104 1.26 4.77 -1.32
C ILE A 104 1.45 3.63 -2.31
N ALA A 105 0.64 2.58 -2.20
CA ALA A 105 0.72 1.43 -3.07
C ALA A 105 -0.17 1.64 -4.30
N LEU A 106 0.43 1.44 -5.47
CA LEU A 106 -0.25 1.56 -6.76
C LEU A 106 -0.42 0.17 -7.36
N TRP A 107 -1.60 -0.08 -7.91
CA TRP A 107 -1.88 -1.31 -8.63
C TRP A 107 -1.40 -1.18 -10.07
N VAL A 108 -0.54 -2.11 -10.48
CA VAL A 108 0.01 -2.19 -11.83
C VAL A 108 -0.15 -3.61 -12.38
N PRO A 109 -0.19 -3.81 -13.70
CA PRO A 109 -0.24 -5.14 -14.31
C PRO A 109 1.00 -6.00 -13.99
N ASP A 110 2.17 -5.38 -13.87
CA ASP A 110 3.45 -6.05 -13.59
C ASP A 110 4.37 -5.13 -12.76
N ALA A 111 4.56 -5.49 -11.49
CA ALA A 111 5.39 -4.73 -10.56
C ALA A 111 6.90 -4.81 -10.86
N THR A 112 7.35 -5.89 -11.52
CA THR A 112 8.76 -6.03 -11.97
C THR A 112 9.02 -5.04 -13.08
N LYS A 113 8.20 -5.07 -14.13
CA LYS A 113 8.32 -4.16 -15.27
C LYS A 113 8.19 -2.69 -14.83
N ALA A 114 7.24 -2.40 -13.93
CA ALA A 114 7.08 -1.06 -13.36
C ALA A 114 8.36 -0.54 -12.69
N TRP A 115 9.01 -1.39 -11.89
CA TRP A 115 10.26 -1.06 -11.22
C TRP A 115 11.43 -0.88 -12.20
N GLU A 116 11.57 -1.77 -13.18
CA GLU A 116 12.62 -1.67 -14.20
C GLU A 116 12.50 -0.37 -15.03
N GLU A 117 11.29 -0.07 -15.50
CA GLU A 117 11.07 1.12 -16.33
C GLU A 117 11.27 2.43 -15.54
N THR A 118 10.83 2.47 -14.28
CA THR A 118 11.00 3.66 -13.43
C THR A 118 12.46 3.86 -13.01
N THR A 119 13.16 2.80 -12.60
CA THR A 119 14.58 2.88 -12.21
C THR A 119 15.48 3.21 -13.40
N LYS A 120 15.21 2.66 -14.59
CA LYS A 120 15.89 3.03 -15.84
C LYS A 120 15.78 4.52 -16.17
N ARG A 121 14.73 5.19 -15.69
CA ARG A 121 14.48 6.63 -15.84
C ARG A 121 14.98 7.47 -14.65
N GLY A 122 15.75 6.87 -13.74
CA GLY A 122 16.42 7.59 -12.65
C GLY A 122 15.71 7.54 -11.30
N ALA A 123 14.57 6.83 -11.18
CA ALA A 123 13.97 6.61 -9.87
C ALA A 123 14.90 5.76 -8.99
N LYS A 124 15.04 6.15 -7.72
CA LYS A 124 15.87 5.39 -6.76
C LYS A 124 15.08 4.18 -6.26
N SER A 125 15.62 2.98 -6.43
CA SER A 125 15.02 1.76 -5.88
C SER A 125 14.86 1.85 -4.35
N PHE A 126 13.67 1.52 -3.85
CA PHE A 126 13.38 1.30 -2.43
C PHE A 126 13.29 -0.20 -2.12
N MET A 127 12.63 -0.96 -3.00
CA MET A 127 12.42 -2.40 -2.88
C MET A 127 12.48 -3.02 -4.28
N GLU A 128 13.40 -3.96 -4.48
CA GLU A 128 13.45 -4.76 -5.70
C GLU A 128 12.22 -5.68 -5.80
N PRO A 129 11.79 -6.07 -7.02
CA PRO A 129 10.64 -6.93 -7.21
C PRO A 129 10.73 -8.22 -6.40
N THR A 130 9.80 -8.40 -5.46
CA THR A 130 9.77 -9.51 -4.52
C THR A 130 8.43 -10.23 -4.63
N ARG A 131 8.47 -11.55 -4.82
CA ARG A 131 7.29 -12.40 -4.89
C ARG A 131 6.94 -12.93 -3.49
N GLU A 132 5.70 -12.76 -3.09
CA GLU A 132 5.10 -13.37 -1.91
C GLU A 132 3.97 -14.31 -2.35
N GLU A 133 3.85 -15.47 -1.72
CA GLU A 133 2.91 -16.53 -2.12
C GLU A 133 2.27 -17.18 -0.90
N ASP A 134 0.99 -17.51 -1.03
CA ASP A 134 0.19 -18.25 -0.05
C ASP A 134 -0.77 -19.23 -0.77
N GLU A 135 -1.75 -19.76 -0.03
CA GLU A 135 -2.73 -20.72 -0.53
C GLU A 135 -3.70 -20.13 -1.58
N HIS A 136 -3.79 -18.80 -1.68
CA HIS A 136 -4.70 -18.07 -2.57
C HIS A 136 -4.01 -17.51 -3.81
N GLY A 137 -2.70 -17.70 -3.94
CA GLY A 137 -1.91 -17.30 -5.10
C GLY A 137 -0.67 -16.54 -4.69
N HIS A 138 -0.24 -15.62 -5.54
CA HIS A 138 0.97 -14.83 -5.28
C HIS A 138 0.77 -13.38 -5.68
N VAL A 139 1.58 -12.52 -5.07
CA VAL A 139 1.71 -11.10 -5.39
C VAL A 139 3.18 -10.78 -5.64
N VAL A 140 3.44 -9.85 -6.54
CA VAL A 140 4.77 -9.25 -6.71
C VAL A 140 4.69 -7.81 -6.26
N LYS A 141 5.58 -7.42 -5.35
CA LYS A 141 5.70 -6.05 -4.86
C LYS A 141 7.05 -5.49 -5.25
N SER A 142 7.09 -4.21 -5.57
CA SER A 142 8.30 -3.45 -5.80
C SER A 142 8.08 -2.01 -5.34
N GLY A 143 9.15 -1.24 -5.19
CA GLY A 143 9.03 0.14 -4.73
C GLY A 143 10.20 1.01 -5.13
N ILE A 144 9.90 2.29 -5.33
CA ILE A 144 10.87 3.36 -5.54
C ILE A 144 10.69 4.43 -4.48
N HIS A 145 11.73 5.21 -4.23
CA HIS A 145 11.62 6.43 -3.44
C HIS A 145 11.01 7.56 -4.26
N THR A 146 10.21 8.39 -3.60
CA THR A 146 9.74 9.70 -4.07
C THR A 146 10.59 10.82 -3.51
#